data_AF-A0A2I0IHM7-F1
#
_entry.id   AF-A0A2I0IHM7-F1
#
_cell.length_a   1.000
_cell.length_b   1.000
_cell.length_c   1.000
_cell.angle_alpha   90.00
_cell.angle_beta   90.00
_cell.angle_gamma   90.00
#
_symmetry.space_group_name_H-M   'P 1'
#
loop_
_entity.id
_entity.type
_entity.pdbx_description
1 polymer ?
#
loop_
_entity_poly.entity_id
_entity_poly.type
_entity_poly.pdbx_seq_one_letter_code
_entity_poly.pdbx_strand_id
1 'polypeptide(L)'
;MTQPSSARMDMSNRAGGLGIELLNQFNYKVWRTCIESYLVGEDLWDVVDGNDITSPEAEATANDEIRSSDAVKKWKRLNAKAEFALKRSISHSLFDHIIGCKSAHEIWKALDKLLNKGNEPPESQLAEPTLTQERQEEKRPSTLKVTKDLV
;
A
#
# COMPACT_ATOMS: atom_id res chain seq x y z
N MET A 1 56.34 -7.87 4.42
CA MET A 1 55.30 -7.20 3.61
C MET A 1 53.98 -7.87 3.91
N THR A 2 53.15 -7.25 4.74
CA THR A 2 51.86 -7.79 5.18
C THR A 2 50.83 -7.54 4.09
N GLN A 3 50.23 -8.60 3.53
CA GLN A 3 49.13 -8.45 2.57
C GLN A 3 47.92 -7.80 3.26
N PRO A 4 47.22 -6.85 2.61
CA PRO A 4 45.99 -6.33 3.17
C PRO A 4 44.93 -7.43 3.12
N SER A 5 44.34 -7.71 4.28
CA SER A 5 43.18 -8.57 4.44
C SER A 5 42.10 -8.13 3.46
N SER A 6 41.85 -8.92 2.42
CA SER A 6 40.70 -8.76 1.55
C SER A 6 39.47 -8.96 2.44
N ALA A 7 38.81 -7.86 2.80
CA ALA A 7 37.53 -7.89 3.46
C ALA A 7 36.61 -8.80 2.65
N ARG A 8 36.35 -10.01 3.16
CA ARG A 8 35.29 -10.88 2.65
C ARG A 8 34.02 -10.05 2.71
N MET A 9 33.53 -9.59 1.56
CA MET A 9 32.23 -8.93 1.49
C MET A 9 31.19 -9.99 1.87
N ASP A 10 30.64 -9.86 3.07
CA ASP A 10 29.55 -10.72 3.52
C ASP A 10 28.32 -10.47 2.64
N MET A 11 28.10 -11.37 1.68
CA MET A 11 26.97 -11.33 0.75
C MET A 11 25.69 -11.92 1.35
N SER A 12 25.75 -12.44 2.58
CA SER A 12 24.62 -13.12 3.23
C SER A 12 23.43 -12.17 3.47
N ASN A 13 23.70 -10.86 3.55
CA ASN A 13 22.71 -9.82 3.78
C ASN A 13 22.35 -9.00 2.53
N ARG A 14 22.66 -9.49 1.32
CA ARG A 14 22.28 -8.82 0.06
C ARG A 14 21.36 -9.68 -0.79
N ALA A 15 20.46 -9.03 -1.50
CA ALA A 15 19.67 -9.67 -2.56
C ALA A 15 20.62 -10.19 -3.64
N GLY A 16 20.78 -11.52 -3.71
CA GLY A 16 21.77 -12.15 -4.60
C GLY A 16 21.60 -11.69 -6.04
N GLY A 17 22.65 -11.05 -6.58
CA GLY A 17 22.70 -10.50 -7.95
C GLY A 17 22.34 -9.02 -8.10
N LEU A 18 21.67 -8.41 -7.12
CA LEU A 18 21.22 -7.00 -7.21
C LEU A 18 22.15 -6.01 -6.48
N GLY A 19 22.98 -6.51 -5.57
CA GLY A 19 23.82 -5.65 -4.72
C GLY A 19 23.03 -4.81 -3.70
N ILE A 20 21.70 -4.95 -3.66
CA ILE A 20 20.80 -4.29 -2.70
C ILE A 20 20.87 -5.01 -1.35
N GLU A 21 21.01 -4.26 -0.26
CA GLU A 21 20.93 -4.80 1.09
C GLU A 21 19.53 -5.32 1.38
N LEU A 22 19.42 -6.50 2.01
CA LEU A 22 18.11 -7.07 2.36
C LEU A 22 17.35 -6.11 3.27
N LEU A 23 16.06 -5.90 2.96
CA LEU A 23 15.16 -5.09 3.76
C LEU A 23 15.10 -5.63 5.18
N ASN A 24 15.29 -4.75 6.15
CA ASN A 24 15.05 -4.98 7.55
C ASN A 24 14.34 -3.77 8.17
N GLN A 25 14.03 -3.85 9.45
CA GLN A 25 13.29 -2.81 10.18
C GLN A 25 14.00 -1.45 10.29
N PHE A 26 15.28 -1.36 9.92
CA PHE A 26 16.10 -0.16 10.08
C PHE A 26 16.50 0.51 8.76
N ASN A 27 16.44 -0.20 7.63
CA ASN A 27 16.95 0.30 6.34
C ASN A 27 15.87 0.62 5.30
N TYR A 28 14.59 0.68 5.69
CA TYR A 28 13.45 0.83 4.77
C TYR A 28 13.62 1.97 3.76
N LYS A 29 14.02 3.17 4.19
CA LYS A 29 14.18 4.33 3.29
C LYS A 29 15.21 4.06 2.18
N VAL A 30 16.37 3.50 2.54
CA VAL A 30 17.44 3.19 1.60
C VAL A 30 17.02 2.05 0.68
N TRP A 31 16.46 0.98 1.26
CA TRP A 31 15.96 -0.17 0.51
C TRP A 31 14.92 0.27 -0.53
N ARG A 32 13.93 1.07 -0.11
CA ARG A 32 12.83 1.58 -0.96
C ARG A 32 13.39 2.30 -2.18
N THR A 33 14.30 3.26 -1.99
CA THR A 33 14.93 3.99 -3.11
C THR A 33 15.72 3.08 -4.03
N CYS A 34 16.48 2.12 -3.49
CA CYS A 34 17.29 1.20 -4.30
C CYS A 34 16.43 0.23 -5.12
N ILE A 35 15.42 -0.39 -4.50
CA ILE A 35 14.57 -1.38 -5.16
C ILE A 35 13.62 -0.70 -6.16
N GLU A 36 13.11 0.50 -5.86
CA GLU A 36 12.30 1.30 -6.78
C GLU A 36 13.10 1.64 -8.04
N SER A 37 14.34 2.12 -7.88
CA SER A 37 15.24 2.40 -9.02
C SER A 37 15.51 1.15 -9.87
N TYR A 38 15.69 -0.01 -9.23
CA TYR A 38 15.85 -1.28 -9.93
C TYR A 38 14.59 -1.67 -10.72
N LEU A 39 13.40 -1.57 -10.11
CA LEU A 39 12.14 -1.90 -10.75
C LEU A 39 11.85 -0.97 -11.93
N VAL A 40 12.14 0.32 -11.82
CA VAL A 40 12.05 1.27 -12.93
C VAL A 40 13.01 0.89 -14.06
N GLY A 41 14.28 0.59 -13.73
CA GLY A 41 15.27 0.19 -14.73
C GLY A 41 14.94 -1.12 -15.48
N GLU A 42 14.16 -2.00 -14.85
CA GLU A 42 13.74 -3.29 -15.41
C GLU A 42 12.35 -3.27 -16.07
N ASP A 43 11.71 -2.09 -16.19
CA ASP A 43 10.34 -1.92 -16.72
C ASP A 43 9.28 -2.69 -15.90
N LEU A 44 9.45 -2.71 -14.57
CA LEU A 44 8.61 -3.42 -13.61
C LEU A 44 7.81 -2.51 -12.69
N TRP A 45 8.06 -1.20 -12.69
CA TRP A 45 7.45 -0.30 -11.73
C TRP A 45 5.92 -0.18 -11.89
N ASP A 46 5.41 -0.18 -13.12
CA ASP A 46 3.98 0.02 -13.38
C ASP A 46 3.09 -1.07 -12.74
N VAL A 47 3.58 -2.33 -12.71
CA VAL A 47 2.88 -3.43 -12.04
C VAL A 47 3.01 -3.40 -10.51
N VAL A 48 3.92 -2.59 -9.96
CA VAL A 48 4.14 -2.41 -8.52
C VAL A 48 3.39 -1.20 -7.99
N ASP A 49 3.38 -0.08 -8.70
CA ASP A 49 2.66 1.13 -8.29
C ASP A 49 1.13 0.98 -8.43
N GLY A 50 0.69 0.02 -9.24
CA GLY A 50 -0.74 -0.26 -9.45
C GLY A 50 -1.40 0.62 -10.50
N ASN A 51 -0.62 1.40 -11.26
CA ASN A 51 -1.11 2.22 -12.38
C ASN A 51 -1.35 1.40 -13.66
N ASP A 52 -0.96 0.11 -13.69
CA ASP A 52 -1.17 -0.74 -14.86
C ASP A 52 -2.64 -1.18 -15.00
N ILE A 53 -3.34 -0.54 -15.94
CA ILE A 53 -4.73 -0.80 -16.29
C ILE A 53 -5.00 -2.20 -16.88
N THR A 54 -3.95 -2.99 -17.14
CA THR A 54 -4.07 -4.36 -17.69
C THR A 54 -4.09 -5.46 -16.63
N SER A 55 -4.16 -5.08 -15.35
CA SER A 55 -4.39 -6.01 -14.25
C SER A 55 -5.68 -6.83 -14.47
N PRO A 56 -5.67 -8.15 -14.22
CA PRO A 56 -6.87 -9.01 -14.34
C PRO A 56 -8.05 -8.58 -13.46
N GLU A 57 -7.82 -7.73 -12.46
CA GLU A 57 -8.83 -7.18 -11.57
C GLU A 57 -9.53 -5.94 -12.15
N ALA A 58 -8.99 -5.36 -13.24
CA ALA A 58 -9.65 -4.30 -13.98
C ALA A 58 -10.77 -4.88 -14.86
N GLU A 59 -11.98 -4.31 -14.73
CA GLU A 59 -13.20 -4.82 -15.35
C GLU A 59 -13.11 -4.77 -16.89
N ALA A 60 -12.89 -5.91 -17.55
CA ALA A 60 -12.81 -6.00 -19.00
C ALA A 60 -14.19 -6.25 -19.64
N THR A 61 -14.51 -5.51 -20.71
CA THR A 61 -15.70 -5.77 -21.54
C THR A 61 -15.39 -6.77 -22.65
N ALA A 62 -16.40 -7.51 -23.13
CA ALA A 62 -16.26 -8.66 -24.05
C ALA A 62 -15.51 -8.39 -25.39
N ASN A 63 -15.35 -7.13 -25.79
CA ASN A 63 -14.64 -6.76 -27.02
C ASN A 63 -13.11 -6.61 -26.83
N ASP A 64 -12.63 -6.60 -25.58
CA ASP A 64 -11.21 -6.54 -25.25
C ASP A 64 -10.52 -7.91 -25.26
N GLU A 65 -11.26 -9.02 -25.26
CA GLU A 65 -10.76 -10.36 -24.88
C GLU A 65 -9.54 -10.88 -25.68
N ILE A 66 -9.43 -10.56 -26.98
CA ILE A 66 -8.35 -11.08 -27.83
C ILE A 66 -7.06 -10.24 -27.69
N ARG A 67 -7.17 -8.91 -27.56
CA ARG A 67 -6.03 -8.01 -27.28
C ARG A 67 -5.63 -8.06 -25.80
N SER A 68 -6.61 -8.34 -24.95
CA SER A 68 -6.51 -8.56 -23.50
C SER A 68 -5.70 -9.80 -23.18
N SER A 69 -5.83 -10.91 -23.92
CA SER A 69 -5.08 -12.13 -23.59
C SER A 69 -3.56 -11.94 -23.56
N ASP A 70 -2.99 -11.26 -24.55
CA ASP A 70 -1.54 -11.05 -24.61
C ASP A 70 -1.07 -9.93 -23.68
N ALA A 71 -1.87 -8.88 -23.50
CA ALA A 71 -1.62 -7.84 -22.50
C ALA A 71 -1.63 -8.42 -21.07
N VAL A 72 -2.63 -9.24 -20.74
CA VAL A 72 -2.76 -9.93 -19.45
C VAL A 72 -1.63 -10.94 -19.24
N LYS A 73 -1.23 -11.70 -20.27
CA LYS A 73 -0.04 -12.58 -20.17
C LYS A 73 1.23 -11.77 -19.92
N LYS A 74 1.42 -10.65 -20.62
CA LYS A 74 2.54 -9.74 -20.42
C LYS A 74 2.55 -9.20 -18.99
N TRP A 75 1.42 -8.70 -18.51
CA TRP A 75 1.23 -8.21 -17.15
C TRP A 75 1.59 -9.28 -16.11
N LYS A 76 1.03 -10.50 -16.25
CA LYS A 76 1.31 -11.63 -15.33
C LYS A 76 2.80 -11.93 -15.25
N ARG A 77 3.50 -11.88 -16.39
CA ARG A 77 4.96 -12.09 -16.45
C ARG A 77 5.73 -10.97 -15.74
N LEU A 78 5.36 -9.71 -15.96
CA LEU A 78 5.99 -8.55 -15.30
C LEU A 78 5.74 -8.58 -13.80
N ASN A 79 4.49 -8.81 -13.38
CA ASN A 79 4.12 -8.95 -11.97
C ASN A 79 4.90 -10.07 -11.29
N ALA A 80 4.98 -11.26 -11.90
CA ALA A 80 5.76 -12.37 -11.34
C ALA A 80 7.27 -12.05 -11.21
N LYS A 81 7.84 -11.32 -12.18
CA LYS A 81 9.24 -10.88 -12.13
C LYS A 81 9.46 -9.84 -11.01
N ALA A 82 8.55 -8.89 -10.86
CA ALA A 82 8.59 -7.89 -9.80
C ALA A 82 8.42 -8.54 -8.40
N GLU A 83 7.48 -9.46 -8.26
CA GLU A 83 7.24 -10.23 -7.04
C GLU A 83 8.50 -10.98 -6.60
N PHE A 84 9.16 -11.66 -7.54
CA PHE A 84 10.41 -12.37 -7.27
C PHE A 84 11.51 -11.42 -6.79
N ALA A 85 11.70 -10.28 -7.47
CA ALA A 85 12.69 -9.29 -7.08
C ALA A 85 12.44 -8.75 -5.66
N LEU A 86 11.19 -8.40 -5.35
CA LEU A 86 10.78 -7.95 -4.03
C LEU A 86 11.06 -9.02 -2.97
N LYS A 87 10.56 -10.25 -3.15
CA LYS A 87 10.76 -11.37 -2.21
C LYS A 87 12.24 -11.68 -1.95
N ARG A 88 13.09 -11.59 -2.98
CA ARG A 88 14.55 -11.80 -2.87
C ARG A 88 15.29 -10.67 -2.18
N SER A 89 14.66 -9.51 -2.04
CA SER A 89 15.25 -8.32 -1.42
C SER A 89 14.84 -8.12 0.03
N ILE A 90 14.17 -9.07 0.66
CA ILE A 90 13.62 -8.94 2.01
C ILE A 90 14.30 -9.94 2.96
N SER A 91 14.59 -9.51 4.19
CA SER A 91 15.09 -10.42 5.23
C SER A 91 14.01 -11.43 5.66
N HIS A 92 14.44 -12.60 6.13
CA HIS A 92 13.52 -13.63 6.60
C HIS A 92 12.56 -13.14 7.70
N SER A 93 13.00 -12.22 8.57
CA SER A 93 12.20 -11.69 9.67
C SER A 93 10.96 -10.90 9.24
N LEU A 94 10.93 -10.40 8.01
CA LEU A 94 9.80 -9.64 7.47
C LEU A 94 8.90 -10.48 6.55
N PHE A 95 9.34 -11.69 6.19
CA PHE A 95 8.68 -12.50 5.16
C PHE A 95 7.27 -12.95 5.56
N ASP A 96 7.04 -13.23 6.84
CA ASP A 96 5.72 -13.63 7.36
C ASP A 96 4.63 -12.59 7.08
N HIS A 97 5.00 -11.32 6.94
CA HIS A 97 4.06 -10.23 6.66
C HIS A 97 3.61 -10.18 5.19
N ILE A 98 4.34 -10.82 4.28
CA ILE A 98 4.08 -10.77 2.83
C ILE A 98 3.73 -12.14 2.23
N ILE A 99 3.74 -13.21 3.03
CA ILE A 99 3.55 -14.58 2.55
C ILE A 99 2.20 -14.80 1.85
N GLY A 100 1.17 -14.06 2.26
CA GLY A 100 -0.17 -14.11 1.68
C GLY A 100 -0.41 -13.18 0.50
N CYS A 101 0.54 -12.31 0.16
CA CYS A 101 0.40 -11.36 -0.94
C CYS A 101 0.44 -12.09 -2.29
N LYS A 102 -0.48 -11.72 -3.19
CA LYS A 102 -0.70 -12.35 -4.50
C LYS A 102 -0.13 -11.56 -5.68
N SER A 103 0.34 -10.34 -5.43
CA SER A 103 0.90 -9.46 -6.45
C SER A 103 2.08 -8.66 -5.91
N ALA A 104 2.91 -8.16 -6.82
CA ALA A 104 4.02 -7.27 -6.46
C ALA A 104 3.51 -5.97 -5.82
N HIS A 105 2.37 -5.46 -6.29
CA HIS A 105 1.66 -4.32 -5.70
C HIS A 105 1.25 -4.59 -4.24
N GLU A 106 0.64 -5.75 -3.94
CA GLU A 106 0.27 -6.12 -2.58
C GLU A 106 1.49 -6.22 -1.66
N ILE A 107 2.59 -6.81 -2.14
CA ILE A 107 3.84 -6.89 -1.37
C ILE A 107 4.37 -5.49 -1.06
N TRP A 108 4.43 -4.62 -2.06
CA TRP A 108 4.90 -3.24 -1.89
C TRP A 108 4.09 -2.49 -0.85
N LYS A 109 2.76 -2.53 -0.97
CA LYS A 109 1.85 -1.89 -0.01
C LYS A 109 1.96 -2.47 1.39
N ALA A 110 2.10 -3.80 1.53
CA ALA A 110 2.26 -4.43 2.83
C ALA A 110 3.54 -3.95 3.53
N LEU A 111 4.65 -3.85 2.80
CA LEU A 111 5.92 -3.36 3.33
C LEU A 111 5.90 -1.86 3.66
N ASP A 112 5.32 -1.03 2.79
CA ASP A 112 5.16 0.41 3.04
C ASP A 112 4.28 0.63 4.28
N LYS A 113 3.13 -0.04 4.40
CA LYS A 113 2.28 0.02 5.60
C LYS A 113 3.02 -0.46 6.86
N LEU A 114 3.84 -1.50 6.76
CA LEU A 114 4.55 -2.07 7.90
C LEU A 114 5.65 -1.13 8.43
N LEU A 115 6.36 -0.45 7.52
CA LEU A 115 7.64 0.23 7.83
C LEU A 115 7.59 1.76 7.68
N ASN A 116 6.53 2.31 7.10
CA ASN A 116 6.32 3.75 6.88
C ASN A 116 5.22 4.35 7.79
N LYS A 117 4.99 3.75 8.98
CA LYS A 117 3.93 4.08 9.95
C LYS A 117 3.91 5.52 10.51
N GLY A 118 4.73 6.43 9.99
CA GLY A 118 4.74 7.84 10.39
C GLY A 118 3.67 8.70 9.73
N ASN A 119 2.91 8.18 8.74
CA ASN A 119 2.07 8.99 7.86
C ASN A 119 0.59 8.54 7.75
N GLU A 120 0.15 7.52 8.50
CA GLU A 120 -1.25 7.07 8.45
C GLU A 120 -2.14 7.97 9.35
N PRO A 121 -3.22 8.57 8.83
CA PRO A 121 -4.26 9.16 9.66
C PRO A 121 -4.88 8.08 10.56
N PRO A 122 -5.33 8.41 11.78
CA PRO A 122 -5.99 7.45 12.65
C PRO A 122 -7.14 6.77 11.90
N GLU A 123 -7.04 5.44 11.77
CA GLU A 123 -8.05 4.59 11.16
C GLU A 123 -9.41 4.92 11.78
N SER A 124 -10.28 5.52 10.96
CA SER A 124 -11.60 5.95 11.38
C SER A 124 -12.38 4.71 11.78
N GLN A 125 -12.58 4.57 13.09
CA GLN A 125 -13.51 3.63 13.69
C GLN A 125 -14.84 3.75 12.94
N LEU A 126 -15.35 2.62 12.44
CA LEU A 126 -16.71 2.49 11.95
C LEU A 126 -17.65 3.11 13.00
N ALA A 127 -18.20 4.28 12.71
CA ALA A 127 -19.27 4.85 13.50
C ALA A 127 -20.58 4.20 13.04
N GLU A 128 -21.05 3.24 13.83
CA GLU A 128 -22.44 2.78 13.82
C GLU A 128 -23.38 4.00 13.87
N PRO A 129 -24.33 4.18 12.94
CA PRO A 129 -25.26 5.28 13.02
C PRO A 129 -26.33 4.97 14.09
N THR A 130 -26.06 5.35 15.34
CA THR A 130 -27.10 5.38 16.37
C THR A 130 -27.97 6.61 16.14
N LEU A 131 -29.13 6.38 15.53
CA LEU A 131 -30.21 7.35 15.41
C LEU A 131 -30.71 7.72 16.81
N THR A 132 -30.56 8.97 17.24
CA THR A 132 -31.32 9.49 18.39
C THR A 132 -31.67 10.94 18.13
N GLN A 133 -32.94 11.15 17.79
CA GLN A 133 -33.52 12.46 17.57
C GLN A 133 -34.29 12.87 18.82
N GLU A 134 -33.74 13.78 19.60
CA GLU A 134 -34.48 14.50 20.64
C GLU A 134 -34.03 15.97 20.66
N ARG A 135 -34.79 16.84 19.99
CA ARG A 135 -34.72 18.29 20.19
C ARG A 135 -35.95 18.70 20.98
N GLN A 136 -35.81 18.76 22.31
CA GLN A 136 -36.73 19.52 23.14
C GLN A 136 -36.51 21.01 22.86
N GLU A 137 -37.55 21.72 22.44
CA GLU A 137 -37.57 23.18 22.41
C GLU A 137 -38.34 23.67 23.64
N GLU A 138 -37.58 24.03 24.68
CA GLU A 138 -38.07 24.76 25.84
C GLU A 138 -38.02 26.26 25.53
N LYS A 139 -39.19 26.92 25.44
CA LYS A 139 -39.33 28.34 25.80
C LYS A 139 -40.72 28.65 26.38
N ARG A 140 -40.73 28.96 27.68
CA ARG A 140 -41.69 29.82 28.39
C ARG A 140 -40.83 30.79 29.27
N PRO A 141 -41.33 31.93 29.83
CA PRO A 141 -42.74 32.23 30.13
C PRO A 141 -43.20 33.72 30.01
N SER A 142 -44.51 33.93 30.29
CA SER A 142 -45.19 35.10 30.89
C SER A 142 -45.32 36.40 30.04
N THR A 143 -46.46 37.12 29.97
CA THR A 143 -47.38 37.53 31.04
C THR A 143 -48.74 37.99 30.48
N LEU A 144 -49.77 37.89 31.33
CA LEU A 144 -51.18 38.21 31.14
C LEU A 144 -51.52 39.73 31.14
N LYS A 145 -52.75 40.02 30.65
CA LYS A 145 -53.60 41.25 30.68
C LYS A 145 -53.45 42.13 29.42
N VAL A 146 -54.51 42.56 28.73
CA VAL A 146 -55.71 43.27 29.22
C VAL A 146 -56.91 43.05 28.28
N THR A 147 -58.09 42.91 28.88
CA THR A 147 -59.44 42.99 28.29
C THR A 147 -59.81 44.41 27.86
N LYS A 148 -60.45 44.58 26.69
CA LYS A 148 -61.60 45.50 26.52
C LYS A 148 -62.31 45.30 25.18
N ASP A 149 -63.64 45.32 25.30
CA ASP A 149 -64.69 45.23 24.30
C ASP A 149 -64.58 46.27 23.17
N LEU A 150 -65.16 45.98 22.00
CA LEU A 150 -66.28 46.74 21.41
C LEU A 150 -66.58 46.28 19.95
N VAL A 151 -67.73 45.65 19.77
CA VAL A 151 -68.81 45.84 18.75
C VAL A 151 -69.58 44.53 18.61
#